data_AF-A0A0K8Q689-F1
#
_entry.id   AF-A0A0K8Q689-F1
#
_cell.length_a   1.000
_cell.length_b   1.000
_cell.length_c   1.000
_cell.angle_alpha   90.00
_cell.angle_beta   90.00
_cell.angle_gamma   90.00
#
_symmetry.space_group_name_H-M   'P 1'
#
loop_
_entity.id
_entity.type
_entity.pdbx_description
1 polymer ?
#
loop_
_entity_poly.entity_id
_entity_poly.type
_entity_poly.pdbx_seq_one_letter_code
_entity_poly.pdbx_strand_id
1 'polypeptide(L)'
;MVVCDRGVVDRTAKSLEVQNKGGVGMILVNLTSSSEDADNHVVPTVHVNAPKSLELKSKLAANPGLTVSLLKGDLTGEPQSPAPQIAGFSSRGPSLASGGDLLKPDISAPGVNVLAGVSTIGNHGAQFGFMSGTSMAAPHIAGFGALVLGKQPQWTPAMVKSAMMTTAYPLVNADGTPNRDPFQGGAGQIDATRVLDPGLVYNSGIKDWKAFLNGQGLDTGSPKAGTIAARDLNLPSVALGSLVGEISVKRQLTALVPGAYNSEVSLPGFDVRVEPQVLNFSKSGETRDVTITVKNVNAPMGKFTTGALTWKGPRSVSSPIAVRPVDAQVAPSFSFSSATGTGSGTMNLVSGSDAPIPVGVEGLAPLSETAVTKTPGAYAPTNDEHNALVKVDVPDGAKFVRLGVQAATNDVDWDMVVYGPNGSGGLVATQVATSSASEFLDLESPRAGTYYVIANLYATPDNGPASARIQAVTFTGDAGNLTVNPNPIVAPNGTATTATANWSGLAEGSYLGRLSLGGNGIKTWVNVTVGAAAAPAPAG
;
A
#
# COMPACT_ATOMS: atom_id res chain seq x y z
N MET A 1 37.98 -4.30 -15.53
CA MET A 1 36.77 -4.64 -14.76
C MET A 1 36.08 -3.33 -14.35
N VAL A 2 34.76 -3.28 -14.26
CA VAL A 2 34.00 -2.02 -14.04
C VAL A 2 33.13 -2.15 -12.79
N VAL A 3 33.07 -1.12 -11.94
CA VAL A 3 32.08 -1.02 -10.86
C VAL A 3 30.87 -0.27 -11.40
N CYS A 4 29.69 -0.88 -11.32
CA CYS A 4 28.44 -0.32 -11.81
C CYS A 4 27.44 -0.14 -10.66
N ASP A 5 26.88 1.05 -10.53
CA ASP A 5 25.79 1.29 -9.59
C ASP A 5 24.52 0.61 -10.07
N ARG A 6 23.83 -0.11 -9.17
CA ARG A 6 22.45 -0.53 -9.39
C ARG A 6 21.56 0.72 -9.52
N GLY A 7 20.60 0.66 -10.43
CA GLY A 7 19.69 1.77 -10.71
C GLY A 7 18.58 1.33 -11.64
N VAL A 8 18.04 2.27 -12.42
CA VAL A 8 16.86 2.05 -13.29
C VAL A 8 17.12 1.07 -14.43
N VAL A 9 18.34 1.09 -15.00
CA VAL A 9 18.72 0.18 -16.09
C VAL A 9 18.92 -1.23 -15.57
N ASP A 10 18.42 -2.22 -16.32
CA ASP A 10 18.54 -3.65 -16.02
C ASP A 10 19.98 -4.07 -15.68
N ARG A 11 20.09 -4.92 -14.66
CA ARG A 11 21.38 -5.39 -14.13
C ARG A 11 22.19 -6.15 -15.18
N THR A 12 21.53 -6.99 -15.98
CA THR A 12 22.15 -7.75 -17.06
C THR A 12 22.54 -6.87 -18.24
N ALA A 13 21.73 -5.86 -18.59
CA ALA A 13 22.07 -4.87 -19.62
C ALA A 13 23.34 -4.08 -19.28
N LYS A 14 23.58 -3.77 -18.00
CA LYS A 14 24.86 -3.16 -17.55
C LYS A 14 26.06 -4.05 -17.86
N SER A 15 25.96 -5.36 -17.62
CA SER A 15 27.04 -6.29 -17.95
C SER A 15 27.29 -6.41 -19.46
N LEU A 16 26.24 -6.28 -20.28
CA LEU A 16 26.36 -6.22 -21.73
C LEU A 16 27.09 -4.97 -22.19
N GLU A 17 26.78 -3.81 -21.62
CA GLU A 17 27.50 -2.59 -21.96
C GLU A 17 28.98 -2.65 -21.53
N VAL A 18 29.28 -3.26 -20.38
CA VAL A 18 30.67 -3.52 -19.97
C VAL A 18 31.40 -4.36 -21.01
N GLN A 19 30.78 -5.43 -21.52
CA GLN A 19 31.35 -6.26 -22.60
C GLN A 19 31.57 -5.46 -23.89
N ASN A 20 30.58 -4.67 -24.33
CA ASN A 20 30.64 -3.86 -25.54
C ASN A 20 31.81 -2.84 -25.52
N LYS A 21 32.25 -2.41 -24.33
CA LYS A 21 33.41 -1.54 -24.14
C LYS A 21 34.72 -2.28 -23.88
N GLY A 22 34.76 -3.60 -24.07
CA GLY A 22 35.95 -4.44 -23.88
C GLY A 22 36.26 -4.76 -22.41
N GLY A 23 35.31 -4.53 -21.50
CA GLY A 23 35.45 -4.87 -20.09
C GLY A 23 35.36 -6.38 -19.87
N VAL A 24 36.28 -6.91 -19.05
CA VAL A 24 36.40 -8.36 -18.78
C VAL A 24 35.62 -8.85 -17.54
N GLY A 25 34.88 -7.97 -16.86
CA GLY A 25 34.12 -8.29 -15.65
C GLY A 25 33.50 -7.06 -14.99
N MET A 26 32.52 -7.30 -14.11
CA MET A 26 31.73 -6.25 -13.45
C MET A 26 31.58 -6.51 -11.95
N ILE A 27 31.56 -5.45 -11.14
CA ILE A 27 31.02 -5.47 -9.77
C ILE A 27 29.76 -4.61 -9.77
N LEU A 28 28.60 -5.20 -9.51
CA LEU A 28 27.36 -4.45 -9.35
C LEU A 28 27.19 -4.07 -7.88
N VAL A 29 26.99 -2.78 -7.60
CA VAL A 29 26.88 -2.27 -6.23
C VAL A 29 25.49 -1.72 -5.94
N ASN A 30 24.87 -2.19 -4.86
CA ASN A 30 23.67 -1.56 -4.32
C ASN A 30 24.08 -0.32 -3.49
N LEU A 31 23.51 0.85 -3.77
CA LEU A 31 23.83 2.10 -3.04
C LEU A 31 23.12 2.17 -1.67
N THR A 32 22.05 1.42 -1.52
CA THR A 32 21.30 1.19 -0.28
C THR A 32 21.09 -0.32 -0.10
N SER A 33 20.68 -0.77 1.08
CA SER A 33 20.45 -2.21 1.29
C SER A 33 19.36 -2.73 0.34
N SER A 34 19.69 -3.74 -0.45
CA SER A 34 18.79 -4.39 -1.42
C SER A 34 19.19 -5.85 -1.65
N SER A 35 18.46 -6.56 -2.52
CA SER A 35 18.76 -7.95 -2.88
C SER A 35 20.09 -8.11 -3.61
N GLU A 36 20.73 -9.26 -3.45
CA GLU A 36 21.85 -9.73 -4.28
C GLU A 36 21.32 -10.88 -5.14
N ASP A 37 21.12 -10.58 -6.42
CA ASP A 37 20.39 -11.45 -7.34
C ASP A 37 21.36 -12.29 -8.19
N ALA A 38 21.07 -13.57 -8.34
CA ALA A 38 21.85 -14.54 -9.11
C ALA A 38 21.57 -14.40 -10.62
N ASP A 39 21.71 -13.19 -11.15
CA ASP A 39 21.46 -12.90 -12.56
C ASP A 39 22.50 -13.57 -13.46
N ASN A 40 22.06 -14.00 -14.66
CA ASN A 40 22.95 -14.46 -15.71
C ASN A 40 23.57 -13.26 -16.45
N HIS A 41 24.78 -12.88 -16.05
CA HIS A 41 25.55 -11.80 -16.68
C HIS A 41 26.41 -12.30 -17.85
N VAL A 42 26.62 -11.45 -18.87
CA VAL A 42 27.46 -11.80 -20.04
C VAL A 42 28.97 -11.70 -19.78
N VAL A 43 29.36 -11.07 -18.66
CA VAL A 43 30.73 -11.06 -18.14
C VAL A 43 30.73 -11.52 -16.68
N PRO A 44 31.83 -12.11 -16.17
CA PRO A 44 31.94 -12.47 -14.76
C PRO A 44 31.55 -11.29 -13.85
N THR A 45 30.59 -11.52 -12.96
CA THR A 45 29.99 -10.46 -12.15
C THR A 45 29.77 -10.93 -10.71
N VAL A 46 30.05 -10.05 -9.75
CA VAL A 46 29.61 -10.18 -8.36
C VAL A 46 28.74 -9.00 -7.97
N HIS A 47 27.73 -9.26 -7.15
CA HIS A 47 26.91 -8.20 -6.54
C HIS A 47 27.43 -7.94 -5.15
N VAL A 48 27.43 -6.67 -4.74
CA VAL A 48 27.84 -6.26 -3.39
C VAL A 48 26.79 -5.31 -2.84
N ASN A 49 26.21 -5.68 -1.69
CA ASN A 49 25.22 -4.87 -1.02
C ASN A 49 25.84 -3.78 -0.10
N ALA A 50 25.02 -2.78 0.25
CA ALA A 50 25.39 -1.80 1.28
C ALA A 50 25.46 -2.46 2.68
N PRO A 51 26.38 -2.03 3.56
CA PRO A 51 27.29 -0.88 3.42
C PRO A 51 28.62 -1.20 2.71
N LYS A 52 28.99 -2.48 2.53
CA LYS A 52 30.27 -2.91 1.93
C LYS A 52 30.48 -2.34 0.52
N SER A 53 29.40 -2.14 -0.24
CA SER A 53 29.42 -1.47 -1.54
C SER A 53 29.94 -0.03 -1.49
N LEU A 54 29.55 0.74 -0.47
CA LEU A 54 29.97 2.14 -0.31
C LEU A 54 31.45 2.22 0.08
N GLU A 55 31.91 1.29 0.92
CA GLU A 55 33.33 1.15 1.24
C GLU A 55 34.16 0.81 -0.01
N LEU A 56 33.67 -0.12 -0.85
CA LEU A 56 34.32 -0.46 -2.11
C LEU A 56 34.44 0.76 -3.02
N LYS A 57 33.37 1.55 -3.17
CA LYS A 57 33.38 2.78 -3.97
C LYS A 57 34.39 3.80 -3.43
N SER A 58 34.45 3.98 -2.11
CA SER A 58 35.41 4.88 -1.47
C SER A 58 36.87 4.44 -1.75
N LYS A 59 37.17 3.14 -1.62
CA LYS A 59 38.49 2.58 -1.93
C LYS A 59 38.87 2.76 -3.40
N LEU A 60 37.93 2.55 -4.32
CA LEU A 60 38.16 2.74 -5.76
C LEU A 60 38.40 4.21 -6.11
N ALA A 61 37.66 5.14 -5.50
CA ALA A 61 37.85 6.58 -5.71
C ALA A 61 39.24 7.04 -5.22
N ALA A 62 39.73 6.48 -4.11
CA ALA A 62 41.06 6.76 -3.59
C ALA A 62 42.19 6.11 -4.41
N ASN A 63 41.94 4.97 -5.05
CA ASN A 63 42.92 4.27 -5.89
C ASN A 63 42.27 3.71 -7.17
N PRO A 64 42.25 4.50 -8.27
CA PRO A 64 41.70 4.04 -9.55
C PRO A 64 42.44 2.84 -10.17
N GLY A 65 43.67 2.55 -9.73
CA GLY A 65 44.47 1.39 -10.18
C GLY A 65 44.21 0.11 -9.39
N LEU A 66 43.19 0.07 -8.52
CA LEU A 66 42.87 -1.09 -7.69
C LEU A 66 42.59 -2.33 -8.55
N THR A 67 43.36 -3.39 -8.33
CA THR A 67 43.16 -4.70 -8.96
C THR A 67 42.30 -5.59 -8.07
N VAL A 68 41.39 -6.37 -8.67
CA VAL A 68 40.61 -7.39 -7.96
C VAL A 68 40.51 -8.66 -8.80
N SER A 69 40.16 -9.76 -8.16
CA SER A 69 39.86 -11.04 -8.81
C SER A 69 38.48 -11.53 -8.36
N LEU A 70 37.68 -12.01 -9.32
CA LEU A 70 36.41 -12.68 -9.03
C LEU A 70 36.67 -14.18 -8.97
N LEU A 71 36.52 -14.75 -7.78
CA LEU A 71 36.73 -16.17 -7.52
C LEU A 71 35.39 -16.88 -7.46
N LYS A 72 35.36 -18.14 -7.89
CA LYS A 72 34.15 -18.97 -7.85
C LYS A 72 33.90 -19.44 -6.41
N GLY A 73 32.67 -19.27 -5.94
CA GLY A 73 32.21 -19.70 -4.61
C GLY A 73 32.31 -18.60 -3.56
N ASP A 74 31.67 -18.82 -2.42
CA ASP A 74 31.84 -17.97 -1.25
C ASP A 74 33.13 -18.35 -0.52
N LEU A 75 34.13 -17.47 -0.62
CA LEU A 75 35.44 -17.62 0.01
C LEU A 75 35.63 -16.61 1.15
N THR A 76 34.57 -15.93 1.57
CA THR A 76 34.67 -14.86 2.57
C THR A 76 34.91 -15.39 3.98
N GLY A 77 34.52 -16.65 4.24
CA GLY A 77 34.53 -17.24 5.58
C GLY A 77 33.48 -16.62 6.51
N GLU A 78 32.60 -15.77 5.97
CA GLU A 78 31.52 -15.14 6.71
C GLU A 78 30.40 -16.16 6.98
N PRO A 79 29.66 -16.00 8.08
CA PRO A 79 28.47 -16.83 8.31
C PRO A 79 27.44 -16.58 7.20
N GLN A 80 26.68 -17.64 6.86
CA GLN A 80 25.54 -17.49 5.96
C GLN A 80 24.55 -16.46 6.53
N SER A 81 24.00 -15.64 5.65
CA SER A 81 22.99 -14.66 6.05
C SER A 81 21.79 -15.36 6.70
N PRO A 82 21.23 -14.78 7.78
CA PRO A 82 20.02 -15.30 8.39
C PRO A 82 18.90 -15.50 7.35
N ALA A 83 18.07 -16.52 7.50
CA ALA A 83 16.94 -16.75 6.60
C ALA A 83 15.78 -17.41 7.36
N PRO A 84 14.52 -17.21 6.95
CA PRO A 84 14.06 -16.41 5.82
C PRO A 84 13.97 -14.90 6.12
N GLN A 85 14.48 -14.08 5.19
CA GLN A 85 14.37 -12.61 5.22
C GLN A 85 13.40 -12.12 4.14
N ILE A 86 12.83 -10.94 4.36
CA ILE A 86 12.03 -10.27 3.35
C ILE A 86 12.95 -9.52 2.37
N ALA A 87 12.81 -9.83 1.08
CA ALA A 87 13.58 -9.18 0.03
C ALA A 87 13.26 -7.69 -0.06
N GLY A 88 14.28 -6.83 -0.18
CA GLY A 88 14.11 -5.36 -0.16
C GLY A 88 13.09 -4.82 -1.17
N PHE A 89 12.95 -5.44 -2.35
CA PHE A 89 12.02 -5.04 -3.41
C PHE A 89 10.55 -5.41 -3.17
N SER A 90 10.25 -6.31 -2.23
CA SER A 90 8.88 -6.78 -2.02
C SER A 90 7.99 -5.61 -1.54
N SER A 91 6.74 -5.52 -1.97
CA SER A 91 5.85 -4.41 -1.57
C SER A 91 5.37 -4.56 -0.13
N ARG A 92 5.11 -3.43 0.54
CA ARG A 92 4.76 -3.37 1.97
C ARG A 92 3.33 -2.91 2.12
N GLY A 93 2.66 -3.40 3.16
CA GLY A 93 1.40 -2.81 3.59
C GLY A 93 1.61 -1.47 4.31
N PRO A 94 0.53 -0.91 4.88
CA PRO A 94 -0.84 -1.45 4.91
C PRO A 94 -1.54 -1.40 3.54
N SER A 95 -2.63 -2.16 3.39
CA SER A 95 -3.53 -1.96 2.25
C SER A 95 -4.37 -0.70 2.45
N LEU A 96 -4.25 0.26 1.54
CA LEU A 96 -5.04 1.50 1.59
C LEU A 96 -6.46 1.34 1.04
N ALA A 97 -6.74 0.26 0.31
CA ALA A 97 -8.06 -0.01 -0.31
C ALA A 97 -9.22 -0.14 0.69
N SER A 98 -8.92 -0.34 1.98
CA SER A 98 -9.92 -0.35 3.05
C SER A 98 -9.42 0.41 4.27
N GLY A 99 -8.77 1.56 4.04
CA GLY A 99 -8.32 2.46 5.11
C GLY A 99 -7.26 1.87 6.05
N GLY A 100 -6.61 0.77 5.68
CA GLY A 100 -5.67 0.03 6.53
C GLY A 100 -6.30 -1.07 7.41
N ASP A 101 -7.60 -1.31 7.32
CA ASP A 101 -8.31 -2.34 8.12
C ASP A 101 -8.13 -3.77 7.58
N LEU A 102 -7.40 -3.93 6.48
CA LEU A 102 -6.99 -5.21 5.93
C LEU A 102 -5.46 -5.31 5.92
N LEU A 103 -4.93 -6.28 6.66
CA LEU A 103 -3.49 -6.54 6.72
C LEU A 103 -3.00 -7.12 5.38
N LYS A 104 -1.94 -6.52 4.83
CA LYS A 104 -1.21 -7.03 3.66
C LYS A 104 0.30 -6.82 3.82
N PRO A 105 1.13 -7.70 3.22
CA PRO A 105 0.77 -8.95 2.53
C PRO A 105 0.20 -10.01 3.49
N ASP A 106 -0.36 -11.11 2.97
CA ASP A 106 -0.93 -12.17 3.81
C ASP A 106 0.14 -13.11 4.39
N ILE A 107 1.11 -13.52 3.57
CA ILE A 107 2.13 -14.53 3.90
C ILE A 107 3.35 -14.37 2.98
N SER A 108 4.48 -14.95 3.38
CA SER A 108 5.74 -14.97 2.64
C SER A 108 6.12 -16.37 2.14
N ALA A 109 6.83 -16.40 1.00
CA ALA A 109 7.37 -17.61 0.40
C ALA A 109 8.69 -17.28 -0.33
N PRO A 110 9.50 -18.30 -0.71
CA PRO A 110 10.72 -18.08 -1.47
C PRO A 110 10.45 -17.38 -2.79
N GLY A 111 11.10 -16.23 -3.01
CA GLY A 111 10.93 -15.42 -4.22
C GLY A 111 12.20 -14.73 -4.69
N VAL A 112 13.36 -15.08 -4.14
CA VAL A 112 14.67 -14.54 -4.55
C VAL A 112 15.48 -15.69 -5.12
N ASN A 113 16.08 -15.49 -6.28
CA ASN A 113 16.93 -16.46 -6.96
C ASN A 113 16.23 -17.82 -7.14
N VAL A 114 14.98 -17.80 -7.60
CA VAL A 114 14.20 -19.00 -7.89
C VAL A 114 14.59 -19.52 -9.27
N LEU A 115 15.07 -20.76 -9.33
CA LEU A 115 15.35 -21.47 -10.58
C LEU A 115 14.03 -22.01 -11.16
N ALA A 116 13.68 -21.59 -12.37
CA ALA A 116 12.49 -22.07 -13.06
C ALA A 116 12.71 -22.16 -14.57
N GLY A 117 11.77 -22.77 -15.29
CA GLY A 117 11.79 -22.83 -16.74
C GLY A 117 11.65 -21.43 -17.36
N VAL A 118 12.44 -21.14 -18.39
CA VAL A 118 12.39 -19.88 -19.14
C VAL A 118 12.29 -20.15 -20.64
N SER A 119 11.80 -19.17 -21.40
CA SER A 119 11.81 -19.26 -22.87
C SER A 119 13.24 -19.28 -23.39
N THR A 120 13.56 -20.20 -24.30
CA THR A 120 14.87 -20.21 -24.98
C THR A 120 15.08 -18.96 -25.84
N ILE A 121 13.98 -18.34 -26.31
CA ILE A 121 13.97 -17.05 -26.98
C ILE A 121 14.12 -15.96 -25.92
N GLY A 122 15.17 -15.12 -26.05
CA GLY A 122 15.49 -14.06 -25.09
C GLY A 122 16.39 -14.49 -23.92
N ASN A 123 16.61 -15.80 -23.70
CA ASN A 123 17.53 -16.32 -22.68
C ASN A 123 18.72 -17.09 -23.29
N HIS A 124 19.13 -16.73 -24.51
CA HIS A 124 20.31 -17.30 -25.19
C HIS A 124 20.31 -18.84 -25.26
N GLY A 125 19.14 -19.45 -25.48
CA GLY A 125 19.01 -20.91 -25.56
C GLY A 125 18.93 -21.63 -24.20
N ALA A 126 19.03 -20.92 -23.07
CA ALA A 126 18.83 -21.50 -21.75
C ALA A 126 17.38 -21.96 -21.57
N GLN A 127 17.20 -23.15 -20.96
CA GLN A 127 15.89 -23.72 -20.64
C GLN A 127 15.45 -23.39 -19.20
N PHE A 128 16.41 -23.04 -18.35
CA PHE A 128 16.18 -22.65 -16.96
C PHE A 128 16.93 -21.36 -16.66
N GLY A 129 16.36 -20.54 -15.78
CA GLY A 129 16.95 -19.29 -15.33
C GLY A 129 16.59 -18.98 -13.89
N PHE A 130 17.42 -18.16 -13.24
CA PHE A 130 17.13 -17.59 -11.94
C PHE A 130 16.37 -16.29 -12.10
N MET A 131 15.27 -16.14 -11.36
CA MET A 131 14.52 -14.90 -11.29
C MET A 131 14.16 -14.58 -9.84
N SER A 132 14.01 -13.30 -9.57
CA SER A 132 13.59 -12.77 -8.27
C SER A 132 12.36 -11.90 -8.44
N GLY A 133 11.42 -12.02 -7.52
CA GLY A 133 10.20 -11.24 -7.50
C GLY A 133 9.14 -11.87 -6.60
N THR A 134 8.19 -11.05 -6.16
CA THR A 134 6.94 -11.59 -5.60
C THR A 134 6.19 -12.46 -6.62
N SER A 135 6.39 -12.22 -7.92
CA SER A 135 5.97 -13.09 -9.03
C SER A 135 6.51 -14.51 -8.94
N MET A 136 7.63 -14.75 -8.25
CA MET A 136 8.21 -16.08 -8.02
C MET A 136 7.75 -16.68 -6.68
N ALA A 137 7.43 -15.84 -5.69
CA ALA A 137 6.83 -16.29 -4.42
C ALA A 137 5.36 -16.73 -4.59
N ALA A 138 4.58 -16.03 -5.41
CA ALA A 138 3.18 -16.34 -5.68
C ALA A 138 2.93 -17.78 -6.17
N PRO A 139 3.66 -18.31 -7.18
CA PRO A 139 3.45 -19.69 -7.64
C PRO A 139 3.84 -20.75 -6.61
N HIS A 140 4.78 -20.47 -5.69
CA HIS A 140 5.03 -21.37 -4.56
C HIS A 140 3.80 -21.51 -3.67
N ILE A 141 3.16 -20.38 -3.30
CA ILE A 141 1.92 -20.40 -2.51
C ILE A 141 0.78 -21.05 -3.27
N ALA A 142 0.61 -20.74 -4.57
CA ALA A 142 -0.46 -21.30 -5.38
C ALA A 142 -0.33 -22.82 -5.55
N GLY A 143 0.87 -23.31 -5.90
CA GLY A 143 1.16 -24.73 -6.00
C GLY A 143 0.99 -25.45 -4.67
N PHE A 144 1.43 -24.82 -3.57
CA PHE A 144 1.23 -25.38 -2.24
C PHE A 144 -0.25 -25.44 -1.85
N GLY A 145 -1.05 -24.44 -2.23
CA GLY A 145 -2.50 -24.42 -2.03
C GLY A 145 -3.21 -25.56 -2.79
N ALA A 146 -2.77 -25.83 -4.02
CA ALA A 146 -3.27 -26.97 -4.79
C ALA A 146 -2.95 -28.31 -4.10
N LEU A 147 -1.75 -28.47 -3.53
CA LEU A 147 -1.38 -29.67 -2.76
C LEU A 147 -2.23 -29.82 -1.50
N VAL A 148 -2.50 -28.73 -0.78
CA VAL A 148 -3.39 -28.75 0.39
C VAL A 148 -4.80 -29.17 -0.02
N LEU A 149 -5.35 -28.59 -1.09
CA LEU A 149 -6.67 -28.98 -1.62
C LEU A 149 -6.70 -30.44 -2.09
N GLY A 150 -5.60 -30.95 -2.66
CA GLY A 150 -5.47 -32.37 -3.02
C GLY A 150 -5.56 -33.32 -1.81
N LYS A 151 -5.09 -32.87 -0.64
CA LYS A 151 -5.19 -33.63 0.63
C LYS A 151 -6.49 -33.35 1.39
N GLN A 152 -7.03 -32.14 1.26
CA GLN A 152 -8.20 -31.65 1.98
C GLN A 152 -9.23 -31.08 0.99
N PRO A 153 -9.87 -31.93 0.16
CA PRO A 153 -10.71 -31.48 -0.95
C PRO A 153 -11.99 -30.76 -0.52
N GLN A 154 -12.37 -30.86 0.76
CA GLN A 154 -13.55 -30.20 1.33
C GLN A 154 -13.23 -28.83 1.95
N TRP A 155 -11.95 -28.45 2.03
CA TRP A 155 -11.59 -27.13 2.55
C TRP A 155 -11.93 -26.05 1.53
N THR A 156 -12.48 -24.93 2.02
CA THR A 156 -12.68 -23.75 1.19
C THR A 156 -11.34 -23.06 0.90
N PRO A 157 -11.26 -22.19 -0.11
CA PRO A 157 -10.07 -21.35 -0.32
C PRO A 157 -9.68 -20.53 0.91
N ALA A 158 -10.66 -20.06 1.69
CA ALA A 158 -10.42 -19.32 2.93
C ALA A 158 -9.83 -20.21 4.03
N MET A 159 -10.28 -21.46 4.17
CA MET A 159 -9.69 -22.41 5.11
C MET A 159 -8.24 -22.75 4.73
N VAL A 160 -7.94 -22.93 3.45
CA VAL A 160 -6.57 -23.14 2.95
C VAL A 160 -5.69 -21.93 3.27
N LYS A 161 -6.15 -20.71 2.92
CA LYS A 161 -5.45 -19.46 3.26
C LYS A 161 -5.23 -19.34 4.77
N SER A 162 -6.26 -19.62 5.57
CA SER A 162 -6.18 -19.57 7.02
C SER A 162 -5.15 -20.54 7.54
N ALA A 163 -5.16 -21.80 7.09
CA ALA A 163 -4.23 -22.81 7.56
C ALA A 163 -2.79 -22.41 7.23
N MET A 164 -2.54 -21.86 6.04
CA MET A 164 -1.21 -21.36 5.66
C MET A 164 -0.73 -20.24 6.56
N MET A 165 -1.59 -19.25 6.83
CA MET A 165 -1.24 -18.09 7.63
C MET A 165 -1.03 -18.45 9.10
N THR A 166 -1.94 -19.22 9.71
CA THR A 166 -1.88 -19.50 11.15
C THR A 166 -0.82 -20.52 11.54
N THR A 167 -0.23 -21.20 10.56
CA THR A 167 0.87 -22.17 10.75
C THR A 167 2.21 -21.67 10.27
N ALA A 168 2.26 -20.49 9.65
CA ALA A 168 3.49 -19.84 9.21
C ALA A 168 4.50 -19.68 10.35
N TYR A 169 5.79 -19.69 9.99
CA TYR A 169 6.88 -19.53 10.94
C TYR A 169 7.54 -18.15 10.81
N PRO A 170 8.19 -17.65 11.89
CA PRO A 170 8.73 -16.30 11.91
C PRO A 170 9.81 -16.03 10.86
N LEU A 171 9.83 -14.79 10.38
CA LEU A 171 10.90 -14.23 9.55
C LEU A 171 11.99 -13.61 10.43
N VAL A 172 13.16 -13.38 9.85
CA VAL A 172 14.28 -12.69 10.51
C VAL A 172 14.70 -11.45 9.75
N ASN A 173 15.32 -10.51 10.46
CA ASN A 173 16.03 -9.37 9.88
C ASN A 173 17.44 -9.79 9.44
N ALA A 174 18.15 -8.89 8.76
CA ALA A 174 19.52 -9.14 8.28
C ALA A 174 20.53 -9.43 9.42
N ASP A 175 20.28 -8.92 10.62
CA ASP A 175 21.08 -9.17 11.83
C ASP A 175 20.67 -10.46 12.58
N GLY A 176 19.68 -11.19 12.08
CA GLY A 176 19.16 -12.43 12.67
C GLY A 176 18.12 -12.21 13.77
N THR A 177 17.79 -10.97 14.12
CA THR A 177 16.70 -10.68 15.07
C THR A 177 15.33 -11.03 14.45
N PRO A 178 14.31 -11.35 15.27
CA PRO A 178 12.97 -11.63 14.74
C PRO A 178 12.38 -10.43 14.00
N ASN A 179 11.88 -10.65 12.79
CA ASN A 179 11.08 -9.66 12.08
C ASN A 179 9.64 -9.70 12.61
N ARG A 180 9.21 -8.60 13.23
CA ARG A 180 7.88 -8.45 13.86
C ARG A 180 6.96 -7.49 13.10
N ASP A 181 7.32 -7.14 11.87
CA ASP A 181 6.54 -6.24 11.03
C ASP A 181 5.69 -7.04 10.02
N PRO A 182 4.40 -7.25 10.30
CA PRO A 182 3.53 -8.00 9.40
C PRO A 182 3.24 -7.24 8.10
N PHE A 183 3.53 -5.94 8.01
CA PHE A 183 3.43 -5.22 6.73
C PHE A 183 4.56 -5.57 5.76
N GLN A 184 5.60 -6.27 6.22
CA GLN A 184 6.64 -6.81 5.35
C GLN A 184 6.33 -8.22 4.86
N GLY A 185 5.92 -9.11 5.77
CA GLY A 185 5.83 -10.55 5.50
C GLY A 185 4.51 -11.24 5.86
N GLY A 186 3.51 -10.47 6.28
CA GLY A 186 2.21 -11.01 6.71
C GLY A 186 2.34 -11.86 7.97
N ALA A 187 1.74 -13.05 7.95
CA ALA A 187 1.83 -14.00 9.06
C ALA A 187 3.21 -14.65 9.23
N GLY A 188 4.11 -14.49 8.25
CA GLY A 188 5.44 -15.11 8.25
C GLY A 188 5.70 -15.93 6.99
N GLN A 189 6.71 -16.80 7.05
CA GLN A 189 7.06 -17.72 5.98
C GLN A 189 6.16 -18.96 6.03
N ILE A 190 5.66 -19.39 4.87
CA ILE A 190 4.84 -20.59 4.72
C ILE A 190 5.52 -21.85 5.32
N ASP A 191 4.79 -22.59 6.16
CA ASP A 191 5.22 -23.87 6.71
C ASP A 191 4.55 -25.03 5.97
N ALA A 192 5.34 -25.77 5.19
CA ALA A 192 4.81 -26.85 4.39
C ALA A 192 4.34 -28.07 5.22
N THR A 193 4.85 -28.22 6.44
CA THR A 193 4.65 -29.39 7.29
C THR A 193 3.43 -29.24 8.19
N ARG A 194 3.17 -28.03 8.67
CA ARG A 194 2.11 -27.76 9.66
C ARG A 194 0.76 -27.41 9.04
N VAL A 195 0.71 -27.02 7.77
CA VAL A 195 -0.52 -26.51 7.11
C VAL A 195 -1.70 -27.49 7.15
N LEU A 196 -1.45 -28.80 7.17
CA LEU A 196 -2.51 -29.81 7.13
C LEU A 196 -3.15 -30.05 8.50
N ASP A 197 -2.58 -29.48 9.56
CA ASP A 197 -3.04 -29.65 10.93
C ASP A 197 -2.97 -28.32 11.73
N PRO A 198 -3.74 -27.29 11.28
CA PRO A 198 -3.68 -25.95 11.84
C PRO A 198 -4.47 -25.82 13.16
N GLY A 199 -5.23 -26.83 13.57
CA GLY A 199 -6.11 -26.80 14.75
C GLY A 199 -7.41 -26.03 14.54
N LEU A 200 -7.32 -24.71 14.34
CA LEU A 200 -8.45 -23.83 14.04
C LEU A 200 -8.23 -23.08 12.72
N VAL A 201 -9.32 -22.74 12.04
CA VAL A 201 -9.30 -21.92 10.82
C VAL A 201 -10.34 -20.81 10.85
N TYR A 202 -10.03 -19.71 10.16
CA TYR A 202 -10.93 -18.62 9.84
C TYR A 202 -11.52 -18.89 8.47
N ASN A 203 -12.84 -19.08 8.39
CA ASN A 203 -13.51 -19.38 7.13
C ASN A 203 -14.36 -18.18 6.68
N SER A 204 -14.36 -17.91 5.38
CA SER A 204 -15.18 -16.89 4.75
C SER A 204 -15.62 -17.38 3.37
N GLY A 205 -16.89 -17.21 3.02
CA GLY A 205 -17.47 -17.60 1.73
C GLY A 205 -17.77 -16.41 0.83
N ILE A 206 -18.28 -16.70 -0.38
CA ILE A 206 -18.68 -15.68 -1.37
C ILE A 206 -19.67 -14.67 -0.78
N LYS A 207 -20.58 -15.11 0.08
CA LYS A 207 -21.54 -14.22 0.76
C LYS A 207 -20.81 -13.18 1.62
N ASP A 208 -19.79 -13.57 2.38
CA ASP A 208 -19.04 -12.67 3.26
C ASP A 208 -18.25 -11.65 2.46
N TRP A 209 -17.63 -12.07 1.35
CA TRP A 209 -16.92 -11.16 0.45
C TRP A 209 -17.86 -10.17 -0.24
N LYS A 210 -19.05 -10.61 -0.67
CA LYS A 210 -20.08 -9.70 -1.20
C LYS A 210 -20.56 -8.71 -0.13
N ALA A 211 -20.76 -9.19 1.11
CA ALA A 211 -21.15 -8.32 2.22
C ALA A 211 -20.04 -7.32 2.59
N PHE A 212 -18.77 -7.73 2.51
CA PHE A 212 -17.63 -6.84 2.67
C PHE A 212 -17.62 -5.76 1.58
N LEU A 213 -17.76 -6.12 0.30
CA LEU A 213 -17.80 -5.17 -0.81
C LEU A 213 -18.97 -4.18 -0.68
N ASN A 214 -20.17 -4.67 -0.33
CA ASN A 214 -21.32 -3.82 0.00
C ASN A 214 -20.98 -2.84 1.15
N GLY A 215 -20.26 -3.31 2.17
CA GLY A 215 -19.78 -2.50 3.28
C GLY A 215 -18.69 -1.49 2.93
N GLN A 216 -18.02 -1.67 1.80
CA GLN A 216 -17.13 -0.67 1.19
C GLN A 216 -17.90 0.31 0.28
N GLY A 217 -19.22 0.17 0.14
CA GLY A 217 -20.05 1.02 -0.72
C GLY A 217 -20.10 0.58 -2.19
N LEU A 218 -19.59 -0.60 -2.53
CA LEU A 218 -19.62 -1.14 -3.90
C LEU A 218 -20.96 -1.85 -4.16
N ASP A 219 -21.61 -1.53 -5.28
CA ASP A 219 -22.82 -2.26 -5.71
C ASP A 219 -22.45 -3.62 -6.31
N THR A 220 -22.70 -4.68 -5.54
CA THR A 220 -22.45 -6.07 -5.98
C THR A 220 -23.65 -6.72 -6.67
N GLY A 221 -24.76 -5.99 -6.86
CA GLY A 221 -26.04 -6.57 -7.27
C GLY A 221 -26.59 -7.62 -6.28
N SER A 222 -26.04 -7.70 -5.06
CA SER A 222 -26.33 -8.73 -4.06
C SER A 222 -26.63 -8.15 -2.68
N PRO A 223 -27.66 -7.28 -2.53
CA PRO A 223 -27.96 -6.61 -1.26
C PRO A 223 -28.33 -7.59 -0.13
N LYS A 224 -28.89 -8.76 -0.47
CA LYS A 224 -29.21 -9.83 0.49
C LYS A 224 -27.99 -10.48 1.14
N ALA A 225 -26.77 -10.20 0.66
CA ALA A 225 -25.54 -10.63 1.32
C ALA A 225 -25.36 -9.90 2.68
N GLY A 226 -25.94 -8.71 2.84
CA GLY A 226 -25.73 -7.83 4.00
C GLY A 226 -24.51 -6.94 3.83
N THR A 227 -24.03 -6.40 4.95
CA THR A 227 -22.86 -5.50 5.02
C THR A 227 -21.91 -5.98 6.11
N ILE A 228 -20.62 -6.07 5.79
CA ILE A 228 -19.53 -6.37 6.72
C ILE A 228 -18.51 -5.22 6.64
N ALA A 229 -18.13 -4.66 7.80
CA ALA A 229 -17.04 -3.69 7.87
C ALA A 229 -15.70 -4.37 7.53
N ALA A 230 -14.76 -3.65 6.93
CA ALA A 230 -13.46 -4.21 6.54
C ALA A 230 -12.74 -4.95 7.67
N ARG A 231 -12.69 -4.33 8.85
CA ARG A 231 -12.10 -4.91 10.07
C ARG A 231 -12.75 -6.23 10.50
N ASP A 232 -14.03 -6.45 10.18
CA ASP A 232 -14.86 -7.59 10.62
C ASP A 232 -14.88 -8.73 9.59
N LEU A 233 -14.27 -8.57 8.41
CA LEU A 233 -14.09 -9.68 7.48
C LEU A 233 -13.28 -10.79 8.17
N ASN A 234 -13.76 -12.03 8.09
CA ASN A 234 -13.23 -13.15 8.87
C ASN A 234 -11.89 -13.66 8.33
N LEU A 235 -10.82 -12.90 8.59
CA LEU A 235 -9.46 -13.18 8.16
C LEU A 235 -8.57 -13.62 9.35
N PRO A 236 -7.52 -14.42 9.09
CA PRO A 236 -6.52 -14.85 10.08
C PRO A 236 -5.51 -13.74 10.43
N SER A 237 -5.97 -12.51 10.53
CA SER A 237 -5.20 -11.31 10.89
C SER A 237 -6.15 -10.23 11.38
N VAL A 238 -5.65 -9.30 12.21
CA VAL A 238 -6.40 -8.12 12.65
C VAL A 238 -5.62 -6.87 12.27
N ALA A 239 -6.25 -5.96 11.54
CA ALA A 239 -5.69 -4.64 11.27
C ALA A 239 -6.73 -3.57 11.59
N LEU A 240 -6.28 -2.50 12.23
CA LEU A 240 -7.05 -1.28 12.46
C LEU A 240 -6.21 -0.11 11.96
N GLY A 241 -6.53 0.37 10.76
CA GLY A 241 -5.80 1.46 10.13
C GLY A 241 -6.04 2.81 10.79
N SER A 242 -7.18 2.94 11.48
CA SER A 242 -7.54 4.07 12.33
C SER A 242 -8.24 3.55 13.58
N LEU A 243 -7.57 3.63 14.73
CA LEU A 243 -8.18 3.40 16.03
C LEU A 243 -8.51 4.74 16.69
N VAL A 244 -9.81 4.96 16.91
CA VAL A 244 -10.36 6.02 17.76
C VAL A 244 -11.23 5.38 18.84
N GLY A 245 -11.14 5.89 20.06
CA GLY A 245 -11.80 5.32 21.23
C GLY A 245 -11.45 3.85 21.45
N GLU A 246 -12.50 3.05 21.58
CA GLU A 246 -12.44 1.60 21.70
C GLU A 246 -13.14 0.97 20.48
N ILE A 247 -12.45 0.07 19.78
CA ILE A 247 -12.98 -0.62 18.61
C ILE A 247 -13.07 -2.11 18.88
N SER A 248 -14.23 -2.69 18.55
CA SER A 248 -14.44 -4.14 18.56
C SER A 248 -14.35 -4.71 17.15
N VAL A 249 -13.65 -5.84 17.04
CA VAL A 249 -13.40 -6.62 15.83
C VAL A 249 -14.00 -8.01 16.00
N LYS A 250 -14.81 -8.46 15.06
CA LYS A 250 -15.47 -9.78 15.10
C LYS A 250 -14.70 -10.83 14.31
N ARG A 251 -14.53 -12.02 14.88
CA ARG A 251 -14.00 -13.20 14.18
C ARG A 251 -14.85 -14.42 14.49
N GLN A 252 -14.80 -15.40 13.59
CA GLN A 252 -15.40 -16.71 13.80
C GLN A 252 -14.35 -17.78 13.49
N LEU A 253 -14.07 -18.64 14.47
CA LEU A 253 -13.13 -19.74 14.31
C LEU A 253 -13.88 -21.05 14.16
N THR A 254 -13.43 -21.89 13.23
CA THR A 254 -13.90 -23.26 13.02
C THR A 254 -12.85 -24.24 13.51
N ALA A 255 -13.23 -25.20 14.36
CA ALA A 255 -12.31 -26.22 14.85
C ALA A 255 -12.15 -27.36 13.84
N LEU A 256 -10.90 -27.67 13.49
CA LEU A 256 -10.51 -28.91 12.82
C LEU A 256 -10.05 -29.96 13.84
N VAL A 257 -9.43 -29.49 14.92
CA VAL A 257 -9.06 -30.30 16.09
C VAL A 257 -9.88 -29.81 17.30
N PRO A 258 -10.80 -30.64 17.85
CA PRO A 258 -11.58 -30.30 19.03
C PRO A 258 -10.71 -30.05 20.26
N GLY A 259 -11.21 -29.26 21.20
CA GLY A 259 -10.53 -28.97 22.46
C GLY A 259 -10.79 -27.55 22.96
N ALA A 260 -10.14 -27.22 24.06
CA ALA A 260 -10.15 -25.87 24.64
C ALA A 260 -8.96 -25.07 24.09
N TYR A 261 -9.23 -23.87 23.60
CA TYR A 261 -8.23 -22.93 23.10
C TYR A 261 -8.32 -21.63 23.88
N ASN A 262 -7.24 -21.25 24.56
CA ASN A 262 -7.12 -20.02 25.35
C ASN A 262 -6.49 -18.93 24.50
N SER A 263 -7.01 -17.69 24.56
CA SER A 263 -6.40 -16.56 23.87
C SER A 263 -5.24 -15.96 24.65
N GLU A 264 -4.16 -15.65 23.93
CA GLU A 264 -3.00 -14.90 24.39
C GLU A 264 -2.75 -13.75 23.40
N VAL A 265 -2.69 -12.52 23.90
CA VAL A 265 -2.43 -11.34 23.06
C VAL A 265 -1.12 -10.69 23.49
N SER A 266 -0.30 -10.33 22.50
CA SER A 266 0.85 -9.45 22.68
C SER A 266 0.70 -8.27 21.74
N LEU A 267 0.38 -7.09 22.27
CA LEU A 267 0.29 -5.84 21.51
C LEU A 267 0.70 -4.67 22.43
N PRO A 268 1.95 -4.19 22.35
CA PRO A 268 2.46 -3.18 23.29
C PRO A 268 1.67 -1.87 23.25
N GLY A 269 1.30 -1.35 24.42
CA GLY A 269 0.66 -0.03 24.58
C GLY A 269 -0.84 0.04 24.33
N PHE A 270 -1.49 -1.11 24.16
CA PHE A 270 -2.93 -1.25 24.05
C PHE A 270 -3.49 -2.12 25.17
N ASP A 271 -4.73 -1.83 25.54
CA ASP A 271 -5.58 -2.78 26.25
C ASP A 271 -6.35 -3.58 25.20
N VAL A 272 -6.23 -4.92 25.25
CA VAL A 272 -6.88 -5.82 24.31
C VAL A 272 -7.65 -6.88 25.08
N ARG A 273 -8.98 -6.86 24.91
CA ARG A 273 -9.90 -7.83 25.51
C ARG A 273 -10.41 -8.80 24.46
N VAL A 274 -10.33 -10.10 24.74
CA VAL A 274 -10.82 -11.16 23.84
C VAL A 274 -11.96 -11.90 24.53
N GLU A 275 -13.14 -11.91 23.91
CA GLU A 275 -14.34 -12.52 24.48
C GLU A 275 -15.02 -13.51 23.52
N PRO A 276 -15.21 -14.78 23.92
CA PRO A 276 -14.71 -15.38 25.17
C PRO A 276 -13.18 -15.57 25.14
N GLN A 277 -12.54 -15.56 26.32
CA GLN A 277 -11.10 -15.82 26.44
C GLN A 277 -10.75 -17.29 26.12
N VAL A 278 -11.71 -18.21 26.28
CA VAL A 278 -11.55 -19.64 25.98
C VAL A 278 -12.62 -20.08 25.00
N LEU A 279 -12.20 -20.66 23.88
CA LEU A 279 -13.08 -21.31 22.92
C LEU A 279 -13.07 -22.82 23.16
N ASN A 280 -14.23 -23.37 23.51
CA ASN A 280 -14.41 -24.79 23.75
C ASN A 280 -15.16 -25.44 22.57
N PHE A 281 -14.52 -26.41 21.92
CA PHE A 281 -15.08 -27.16 20.80
C PHE A 281 -15.18 -28.64 21.15
N SER A 282 -16.37 -29.21 20.99
CA SER A 282 -16.64 -30.61 21.34
C SER A 282 -16.37 -31.58 20.18
N LYS A 283 -16.40 -31.08 18.94
CA LYS A 283 -16.17 -31.86 17.72
C LYS A 283 -15.63 -30.98 16.58
N SER A 284 -15.09 -31.63 15.55
CA SER A 284 -14.61 -30.97 14.33
C SER A 284 -15.79 -30.34 13.57
N GLY A 285 -15.54 -29.20 12.93
CA GLY A 285 -16.53 -28.40 12.22
C GLY A 285 -17.35 -27.45 13.10
N GLU A 286 -17.23 -27.50 14.42
CA GLU A 286 -17.88 -26.51 15.29
C GLU A 286 -17.27 -25.13 15.13
N THR A 287 -18.13 -24.11 15.13
CA THR A 287 -17.74 -22.72 15.05
C THR A 287 -17.96 -22.00 16.38
N ARG A 288 -17.14 -21.00 16.65
CA ARG A 288 -17.33 -20.07 17.77
C ARG A 288 -16.99 -18.65 17.32
N ASP A 289 -17.87 -17.73 17.69
CA ASP A 289 -17.62 -16.30 17.50
C ASP A 289 -16.75 -15.76 18.64
N VAL A 290 -15.90 -14.81 18.32
CA VAL A 290 -15.06 -14.08 19.26
C VAL A 290 -15.08 -12.60 18.91
N THR A 291 -15.12 -11.77 19.94
CA THR A 291 -14.97 -10.32 19.84
C THR A 291 -13.63 -9.92 20.42
N ILE A 292 -12.84 -9.17 19.65
CA ILE A 292 -11.55 -8.62 20.04
C ILE A 292 -11.73 -7.11 20.17
N THR A 293 -11.68 -6.60 21.38
CA THR A 293 -11.85 -5.19 21.70
C THR A 293 -10.48 -4.57 21.96
N VAL A 294 -10.16 -3.48 21.26
CA VAL A 294 -8.86 -2.81 21.31
C VAL A 294 -9.05 -1.35 21.72
N LYS A 295 -8.27 -0.91 22.70
CA LYS A 295 -8.22 0.48 23.18
C LYS A 295 -6.78 0.93 23.32
N ASN A 296 -6.48 2.14 22.85
CA ASN A 296 -5.16 2.74 23.05
C ASN A 296 -4.97 3.16 24.52
N VAL A 297 -3.84 2.82 25.12
CA VAL A 297 -3.46 3.25 26.48
C VAL A 297 -2.32 4.25 26.41
N ASN A 298 -1.24 3.91 25.70
CA ASN A 298 -0.06 4.76 25.56
C ASN A 298 0.77 4.45 24.30
N ALA A 299 0.20 3.72 23.33
CA ALA A 299 0.89 3.49 22.07
C ALA A 299 1.06 4.81 21.30
N PRO A 300 2.17 4.98 20.55
CA PRO A 300 2.41 6.20 19.81
C PRO A 300 1.31 6.48 18.79
N MET A 301 0.71 7.67 18.88
CA MET A 301 -0.29 8.12 17.90
C MET A 301 0.33 8.22 16.50
N GLY A 302 -0.48 7.98 15.47
CA GLY A 302 -0.08 8.03 14.06
C GLY A 302 0.81 6.87 13.58
N LYS A 303 1.24 5.98 14.47
CA LYS A 303 2.14 4.87 14.14
C LYS A 303 1.46 3.54 14.34
N PHE A 304 1.69 2.61 13.42
CA PHE A 304 1.30 1.23 13.65
C PHE A 304 2.16 0.62 14.74
N THR A 305 1.49 -0.02 15.69
CA THR A 305 2.10 -0.97 16.60
C THR A 305 1.63 -2.36 16.23
N THR A 306 2.55 -3.32 16.24
CA THR A 306 2.31 -4.67 15.73
C THR A 306 2.45 -5.70 16.84
N GLY A 307 1.80 -6.84 16.66
CA GLY A 307 1.63 -7.85 17.68
C GLY A 307 1.03 -9.13 17.13
N ALA A 308 0.55 -10.00 18.02
CA ALA A 308 -0.13 -11.23 17.66
C ALA A 308 -1.20 -11.63 18.67
N LEU A 309 -2.28 -12.24 18.17
CA LEU A 309 -3.23 -13.02 18.94
C LEU A 309 -2.96 -14.49 18.67
N THR A 310 -2.72 -15.27 19.73
CA THR A 310 -2.49 -16.71 19.64
C THR A 310 -3.52 -17.47 20.46
N TRP A 311 -4.14 -18.46 19.85
CA TRP A 311 -4.96 -19.46 20.52
C TRP A 311 -4.10 -20.64 20.92
N LYS A 312 -3.99 -20.91 22.22
CA LYS A 312 -3.24 -22.03 22.80
C LYS A 312 -4.17 -23.15 23.24
N GLY A 313 -3.97 -24.33 22.69
CA GLY A 313 -4.74 -25.52 23.01
C GLY A 313 -4.08 -26.77 22.42
N PRO A 314 -4.85 -27.74 21.90
CA PRO A 314 -4.33 -28.89 21.16
C PRO A 314 -3.36 -28.51 20.02
N ARG A 315 -3.55 -27.31 19.45
CA ARG A 315 -2.62 -26.65 18.53
C ARG A 315 -2.48 -25.18 18.86
N SER A 316 -1.39 -24.57 18.37
CA SER A 316 -1.15 -23.13 18.47
C SER A 316 -1.56 -22.47 17.15
N VAL A 317 -2.51 -21.53 17.22
CA VAL A 317 -3.06 -20.81 16.07
C VAL A 317 -2.77 -19.34 16.25
N SER A 318 -1.87 -18.77 15.46
CA SER A 318 -1.43 -17.37 15.63
C SER A 318 -1.90 -16.49 14.47
N SER A 319 -2.31 -15.27 14.79
CA SER A 319 -2.78 -14.26 13.85
C SER A 319 -2.06 -12.94 14.12
N PRO A 320 -1.40 -12.31 13.12
CA PRO A 320 -0.78 -11.01 13.31
C PRO A 320 -1.82 -9.92 13.60
N ILE A 321 -1.43 -8.97 14.44
CA ILE A 321 -2.20 -7.77 14.77
C ILE A 321 -1.39 -6.53 14.38
N ALA A 322 -2.03 -5.54 13.76
CA ALA A 322 -1.47 -4.22 13.52
C ALA A 322 -2.49 -3.12 13.79
N VAL A 323 -2.18 -2.17 14.67
CA VAL A 323 -3.12 -1.15 15.12
C VAL A 323 -2.46 0.22 15.09
N ARG A 324 -3.13 1.21 14.51
CA ARG A 324 -2.68 2.60 14.47
C ARG A 324 -3.70 3.53 15.14
N PRO A 325 -3.44 4.02 16.36
CA PRO A 325 -4.26 5.06 16.97
C PRO A 325 -4.04 6.39 16.24
N VAL A 326 -5.11 7.13 16.02
CA VAL A 326 -5.09 8.39 15.25
C VAL A 326 -5.80 9.49 16.02
N ASP A 327 -5.42 10.75 15.82
CA ASP A 327 -6.05 11.87 16.55
C ASP A 327 -7.51 12.07 16.18
N ALA A 328 -7.90 11.69 14.96
CA ALA A 328 -9.26 11.77 14.46
C ALA A 328 -9.49 10.73 13.36
N GLN A 329 -10.71 10.21 13.31
CA GLN A 329 -11.24 9.52 12.14
C GLN A 329 -12.17 10.49 11.40
N VAL A 330 -11.84 10.77 10.14
CA VAL A 330 -12.53 11.78 9.33
C VAL A 330 -12.66 11.26 7.89
N ALA A 331 -13.67 11.73 7.17
CA ALA A 331 -13.81 11.45 5.74
C ALA A 331 -12.59 11.93 4.95
N PRO A 332 -12.19 11.26 3.87
CA PRO A 332 -11.04 11.67 3.06
C PRO A 332 -11.28 13.02 2.37
N SER A 333 -12.53 13.39 2.15
CA SER A 333 -12.93 14.68 1.60
C SER A 333 -14.31 15.12 2.09
N PHE A 334 -14.55 16.42 2.04
CA PHE A 334 -15.87 17.05 2.17
C PHE A 334 -16.10 17.94 0.96
N SER A 335 -17.33 17.97 0.44
CA SER A 335 -17.69 18.80 -0.71
C SER A 335 -18.85 19.71 -0.34
N PHE A 336 -18.68 21.00 -0.61
CA PHE A 336 -19.65 22.04 -0.30
C PHE A 336 -19.90 22.94 -1.52
N SER A 337 -21.05 23.61 -1.52
CA SER A 337 -21.39 24.61 -2.54
C SER A 337 -21.96 25.86 -1.88
N SER A 338 -21.61 27.05 -2.38
CA SER A 338 -22.21 28.32 -1.95
C SER A 338 -22.59 29.19 -3.15
N ALA A 339 -23.70 29.93 -3.02
CA ALA A 339 -24.14 30.87 -4.06
C ALA A 339 -23.21 32.09 -4.19
N THR A 340 -22.46 32.41 -3.14
CA THR A 340 -21.51 33.54 -3.10
C THR A 340 -20.15 33.06 -2.63
N GLY A 341 -19.14 33.92 -2.72
CA GLY A 341 -17.77 33.67 -2.25
C GLY A 341 -17.60 33.39 -0.76
N THR A 342 -18.69 33.46 0.01
CA THR A 342 -18.73 33.20 1.44
C THR A 342 -19.73 32.08 1.72
N GLY A 343 -19.34 31.14 2.58
CA GLY A 343 -20.17 30.02 2.98
C GLY A 343 -19.57 29.21 4.10
N SER A 344 -20.29 28.17 4.51
CA SER A 344 -19.82 27.23 5.52
C SER A 344 -20.36 25.83 5.27
N GLY A 345 -19.68 24.84 5.84
CA GLY A 345 -20.00 23.43 5.70
C GLY A 345 -19.61 22.64 6.95
N THR A 346 -20.48 21.72 7.34
CA THR A 346 -20.23 20.86 8.51
C THR A 346 -19.38 19.66 8.11
N MET A 347 -18.29 19.45 8.83
CA MET A 347 -17.43 18.28 8.75
C MET A 347 -17.72 17.37 9.93
N ASN A 348 -18.10 16.12 9.64
CA ASN A 348 -18.31 15.09 10.65
C ASN A 348 -17.02 14.31 10.87
N LEU A 349 -16.68 14.07 12.14
CA LEU A 349 -15.51 13.28 12.52
C LEU A 349 -15.74 12.56 13.84
N VAL A 350 -14.87 11.60 14.15
CA VAL A 350 -14.78 10.97 15.47
C VAL A 350 -13.45 11.37 16.09
N SER A 351 -13.50 11.91 17.31
CA SER A 351 -12.28 12.25 18.05
C SER A 351 -11.53 10.99 18.43
N GLY A 352 -10.21 10.98 18.26
CA GLY A 352 -9.32 9.90 18.65
C GLY A 352 -8.43 10.23 19.84
N SER A 353 -8.62 11.40 20.44
CA SER A 353 -7.83 11.90 21.56
C SER A 353 -8.70 12.69 22.53
N ASP A 354 -8.45 12.55 23.84
CA ASP A 354 -9.04 13.44 24.84
C ASP A 354 -8.34 14.82 24.88
N ALA A 355 -7.18 14.94 24.23
CA ALA A 355 -6.48 16.21 24.07
C ALA A 355 -7.06 17.00 22.87
N PRO A 356 -6.99 18.35 22.90
CA PRO A 356 -7.41 19.17 21.77
C PRO A 356 -6.68 18.80 20.47
N ILE A 357 -7.44 18.63 19.39
CA ILE A 357 -6.94 18.27 18.07
C ILE A 357 -6.75 19.56 17.26
N PRO A 358 -5.52 20.06 17.06
CA PRO A 358 -5.28 21.22 16.21
C PRO A 358 -5.65 20.90 14.76
N VAL A 359 -6.25 21.85 14.06
CA VAL A 359 -6.52 21.75 12.62
C VAL A 359 -5.56 22.69 11.89
N GLY A 360 -4.64 22.10 11.13
CA GLY A 360 -3.82 22.84 10.16
C GLY A 360 -4.64 23.10 8.90
N VAL A 361 -4.62 24.35 8.44
CA VAL A 361 -5.36 24.80 7.27
C VAL A 361 -4.35 25.33 6.26
N GLU A 362 -4.40 24.83 5.02
CA GLU A 362 -3.56 25.31 3.92
C GLU A 362 -4.35 26.16 2.91
N GLY A 363 -5.50 26.69 3.34
CA GLY A 363 -6.39 27.51 2.53
C GLY A 363 -7.15 26.73 1.46
N LEU A 364 -7.93 27.46 0.67
CA LEU A 364 -8.59 27.01 -0.56
C LEU A 364 -7.84 27.59 -1.75
N ALA A 365 -7.27 26.72 -2.60
CA ALA A 365 -6.64 27.11 -3.84
C ALA A 365 -7.62 26.90 -5.02
N PRO A 366 -7.61 27.79 -6.04
CA PRO A 366 -8.42 27.60 -7.24
C PRO A 366 -8.09 26.26 -7.91
N LEU A 367 -9.12 25.50 -8.25
CA LEU A 367 -9.01 24.25 -8.99
C LEU A 367 -9.18 24.54 -10.48
N SER A 368 -8.10 24.35 -11.24
CA SER A 368 -8.17 24.37 -12.70
C SER A 368 -8.76 23.06 -13.18
N GLU A 369 -9.77 23.12 -14.05
CA GLU A 369 -10.42 21.94 -14.61
C GLU A 369 -10.53 22.06 -16.13
N THR A 370 -10.04 21.07 -16.86
CA THR A 370 -10.21 20.94 -18.31
C THR A 370 -11.05 19.70 -18.59
N ALA A 371 -12.27 19.88 -19.08
CA ALA A 371 -13.12 18.77 -19.49
C ALA A 371 -12.59 18.13 -20.77
N VAL A 372 -12.55 16.81 -20.79
CA VAL A 372 -12.07 16.02 -21.93
C VAL A 372 -13.00 14.84 -22.19
N THR A 373 -13.11 14.44 -23.46
CA THR A 373 -13.74 13.19 -23.89
C THR A 373 -12.80 12.55 -24.90
N LYS A 374 -12.48 11.27 -24.69
CA LYS A 374 -11.52 10.50 -25.50
C LYS A 374 -12.09 9.12 -25.82
N THR A 375 -11.47 8.41 -26.76
CA THR A 375 -11.75 6.99 -27.06
C THR A 375 -10.60 6.11 -26.58
N PRO A 376 -10.84 4.86 -26.15
CA PRO A 376 -9.78 3.96 -25.72
C PRO A 376 -8.71 3.77 -26.79
N GLY A 377 -7.44 3.83 -26.42
CA GLY A 377 -6.35 3.60 -27.36
C GLY A 377 -4.96 3.82 -26.78
N ALA A 378 -3.95 3.63 -27.64
CA ALA A 378 -2.56 3.65 -27.22
C ALA A 378 -2.13 4.99 -26.62
N TYR A 379 -1.33 4.92 -25.55
CA TYR A 379 -0.68 6.08 -24.99
C TYR A 379 0.25 6.75 -26.00
N ALA A 380 0.14 8.07 -26.12
CA ALA A 380 1.08 8.93 -26.82
C ALA A 380 1.22 10.27 -26.08
N PRO A 381 2.42 10.88 -26.02
CA PRO A 381 2.63 12.17 -25.35
C PRO A 381 2.16 13.35 -26.24
N THR A 382 0.95 13.24 -26.77
CA THR A 382 0.31 14.18 -27.70
C THR A 382 -1.14 14.44 -27.28
N ASN A 383 -1.76 15.49 -27.83
CA ASN A 383 -3.21 15.65 -27.73
C ASN A 383 -3.84 15.10 -29.01
N ASP A 384 -4.47 13.94 -28.93
CA ASP A 384 -5.06 13.20 -30.05
C ASP A 384 -6.40 12.58 -29.67
N GLU A 385 -6.87 11.54 -30.37
CA GLU A 385 -8.15 10.90 -30.12
C GLU A 385 -8.22 10.18 -28.76
N HIS A 386 -7.09 9.65 -28.29
CA HIS A 386 -7.00 8.80 -27.10
C HIS A 386 -6.37 9.52 -25.91
N ASN A 387 -5.56 10.55 -26.19
CA ASN A 387 -4.74 11.25 -25.23
C ASN A 387 -5.14 12.73 -25.16
N ALA A 388 -5.33 13.26 -23.96
CA ALA A 388 -5.43 14.70 -23.70
C ALA A 388 -4.14 15.20 -23.06
N LEU A 389 -3.60 16.31 -23.57
CA LEU A 389 -2.41 16.96 -23.02
C LEU A 389 -2.77 18.36 -22.51
N VAL A 390 -2.59 18.58 -21.21
CA VAL A 390 -2.80 19.88 -20.55
C VAL A 390 -1.50 20.37 -19.92
N LYS A 391 -1.22 21.66 -20.07
CA LYS A 391 -0.08 22.31 -19.42
C LYS A 391 -0.50 22.90 -18.09
N VAL A 392 0.32 22.72 -17.06
CA VAL A 392 0.10 23.26 -15.72
C VAL A 392 1.37 23.98 -15.30
N ASP A 393 1.29 25.28 -15.09
CA ASP A 393 2.42 26.07 -14.62
C ASP A 393 2.46 26.09 -13.09
N VAL A 394 3.54 25.54 -12.53
CA VAL A 394 3.79 25.52 -11.09
C VAL A 394 4.72 26.69 -10.74
N PRO A 395 4.27 27.65 -9.91
CA PRO A 395 5.06 28.83 -9.55
C PRO A 395 6.23 28.46 -8.64
N ASP A 396 7.21 29.37 -8.59
CA ASP A 396 8.29 29.27 -7.61
C ASP A 396 7.76 29.39 -6.17
N GLY A 397 8.37 28.62 -5.27
CA GLY A 397 7.93 28.54 -3.88
C GLY A 397 6.66 27.74 -3.61
N ALA A 398 6.07 27.07 -4.62
CA ALA A 398 4.96 26.15 -4.42
C ALA A 398 5.29 25.10 -3.34
N LYS A 399 4.39 24.93 -2.39
CA LYS A 399 4.53 24.00 -1.26
C LYS A 399 3.91 22.65 -1.57
N PHE A 400 2.85 22.64 -2.38
CA PHE A 400 2.18 21.43 -2.79
C PHE A 400 1.46 21.62 -4.11
N VAL A 401 1.43 20.58 -4.94
CA VAL A 401 0.64 20.52 -6.17
C VAL A 401 -0.07 19.17 -6.25
N ARG A 402 -1.35 19.19 -6.64
CA ARG A 402 -2.09 17.99 -7.05
C ARG A 402 -2.48 18.13 -8.51
N LEU A 403 -2.14 17.10 -9.29
CA LEU A 403 -2.50 16.94 -10.69
C LEU A 403 -3.36 15.68 -10.80
N GLY A 404 -4.39 15.67 -11.63
CA GLY A 404 -5.19 14.47 -11.78
C GLY A 404 -6.06 14.42 -13.03
N VAL A 405 -6.57 13.23 -13.30
CA VAL A 405 -7.68 12.97 -14.21
C VAL A 405 -8.81 12.36 -13.41
N GLN A 406 -9.91 13.10 -13.27
CA GLN A 406 -11.13 12.67 -12.59
C GLN A 406 -12.11 12.17 -13.64
N ALA A 407 -12.33 10.84 -13.70
CA ALA A 407 -13.34 10.27 -14.58
C ALA A 407 -14.76 10.70 -14.20
N ALA A 408 -15.64 10.76 -15.21
CA ALA A 408 -17.05 11.03 -15.00
C ALA A 408 -17.81 9.83 -14.38
N THR A 409 -17.28 8.62 -14.57
CA THR A 409 -17.85 7.36 -14.08
C THR A 409 -16.74 6.45 -13.52
N ASN A 410 -17.10 5.47 -12.71
CA ASN A 410 -16.14 4.59 -12.02
C ASN A 410 -15.88 3.27 -12.75
N ASP A 411 -16.49 3.05 -13.91
CA ASP A 411 -16.41 1.84 -14.73
C ASP A 411 -15.44 1.96 -15.92
N VAL A 412 -14.74 3.07 -16.02
CA VAL A 412 -13.72 3.35 -17.05
C VAL A 412 -12.32 3.28 -16.45
N ASP A 413 -11.29 3.33 -17.28
CA ASP A 413 -9.89 3.26 -16.87
C ASP A 413 -9.08 4.37 -17.55
N TRP A 414 -8.75 5.41 -16.80
CA TRP A 414 -7.91 6.52 -17.29
C TRP A 414 -6.52 6.39 -16.71
N ASP A 415 -5.53 6.32 -17.59
CA ASP A 415 -4.13 6.43 -17.21
C ASP A 415 -3.66 7.88 -17.26
N MET A 416 -2.68 8.21 -16.43
CA MET A 416 -2.05 9.53 -16.42
C MET A 416 -0.53 9.43 -16.48
N VAL A 417 0.09 10.25 -17.32
CA VAL A 417 1.54 10.48 -17.30
C VAL A 417 1.80 11.97 -17.13
N VAL A 418 2.63 12.33 -16.15
CA VAL A 418 3.02 13.71 -15.88
C VAL A 418 4.49 13.90 -16.22
N TYR A 419 4.79 14.83 -17.14
CA TYR A 419 6.16 15.28 -17.38
C TYR A 419 6.41 16.56 -16.60
N GLY A 420 7.26 16.49 -15.58
CA GLY A 420 7.64 17.62 -14.74
C GLY A 420 9.11 18.01 -14.89
N PRO A 421 9.51 19.25 -14.52
CA PRO A 421 10.91 19.68 -14.54
C PRO A 421 11.82 18.83 -13.65
N ASN A 422 13.00 18.46 -14.15
CA ASN A 422 14.02 17.72 -13.41
C ASN A 422 15.20 18.60 -12.97
N GLY A 423 16.07 18.08 -12.11
CA GLY A 423 17.21 18.83 -11.56
C GLY A 423 18.34 19.15 -12.55
N SER A 424 18.28 18.61 -13.77
CA SER A 424 19.28 18.81 -14.83
C SER A 424 18.79 19.70 -15.96
N GLY A 425 17.64 20.37 -15.80
CA GLY A 425 17.05 21.26 -16.80
C GLY A 425 16.24 20.56 -17.90
N GLY A 426 15.92 19.27 -17.74
CA GLY A 426 15.03 18.51 -18.62
C GLY A 426 13.70 18.17 -17.95
N LEU A 427 12.96 17.22 -18.53
CA LEU A 427 11.73 16.68 -17.94
C LEU A 427 11.96 15.28 -17.35
N VAL A 428 11.17 14.90 -16.37
CA VAL A 428 11.03 13.53 -15.87
C VAL A 428 9.58 13.11 -16.00
N ALA A 429 9.35 11.91 -16.53
CA ALA A 429 8.02 11.33 -16.63
C ALA A 429 7.68 10.57 -15.35
N THR A 430 6.52 10.86 -14.78
CA THR A 430 5.91 10.11 -13.69
C THR A 430 4.63 9.49 -14.20
N GLN A 431 4.61 8.17 -14.32
CA GLN A 431 3.42 7.42 -14.72
C GLN A 431 2.55 7.11 -13.48
N VAL A 432 1.26 7.37 -13.60
CA VAL A 432 0.20 7.07 -12.64
C VAL A 432 -0.89 6.36 -13.42
N ALA A 433 -0.81 5.03 -13.44
CA ALA A 433 -1.62 4.15 -14.27
C ALA A 433 -2.04 2.95 -13.42
N THR A 434 -3.12 3.11 -12.66
CA THR A 434 -3.70 2.09 -11.80
C THR A 434 -4.95 1.53 -12.46
N SER A 435 -5.63 0.58 -11.82
CA SER A 435 -6.94 0.11 -12.32
C SER A 435 -8.10 1.00 -11.86
N SER A 436 -7.82 2.19 -11.32
CA SER A 436 -8.82 3.13 -10.85
C SER A 436 -9.30 3.96 -12.04
N ALA A 437 -10.60 4.28 -12.07
CA ALA A 437 -11.13 5.16 -13.11
C ALA A 437 -10.49 6.56 -13.12
N SER A 438 -9.99 7.02 -11.97
CA SER A 438 -9.38 8.34 -11.81
C SER A 438 -7.97 8.22 -11.26
N GLU A 439 -7.08 9.11 -11.69
CA GLU A 439 -5.67 9.13 -11.28
C GLU A 439 -5.26 10.48 -10.73
N PHE A 440 -4.43 10.46 -9.69
CA PHE A 440 -3.94 11.67 -9.03
C PHE A 440 -2.45 11.55 -8.67
N LEU A 441 -1.72 12.64 -8.87
CA LEU A 441 -0.33 12.82 -8.49
C LEU A 441 -0.21 13.99 -7.52
N ASP A 442 0.19 13.68 -6.30
CA ASP A 442 0.46 14.63 -5.24
C ASP A 442 1.98 14.88 -5.14
N LEU A 443 2.39 16.14 -5.27
CA LEU A 443 3.79 16.56 -5.21
C LEU A 443 3.99 17.52 -4.04
N GLU A 444 4.77 17.11 -3.04
CA GLU A 444 5.22 17.99 -1.96
C GLU A 444 6.47 18.77 -2.40
N SER A 445 6.48 20.08 -2.16
CA SER A 445 7.54 21.01 -2.57
C SER A 445 8.01 20.82 -4.02
N PRO A 446 7.10 20.89 -5.00
CA PRO A 446 7.44 20.65 -6.40
C PRO A 446 8.42 21.69 -6.94
N ARG A 447 9.23 21.29 -7.93
CA ARG A 447 10.05 22.25 -8.68
C ARG A 447 9.14 23.17 -9.48
N ALA A 448 9.46 24.45 -9.50
CA ALA A 448 8.81 25.43 -10.35
C ALA A 448 9.01 25.09 -11.83
N GLY A 449 8.02 25.42 -12.65
CA GLY A 449 8.06 25.27 -14.11
C GLY A 449 6.78 24.65 -14.67
N THR A 450 6.80 24.39 -15.97
CA THR A 450 5.65 23.82 -16.69
C THR A 450 5.64 22.31 -16.58
N TYR A 451 4.52 21.77 -16.11
CA TYR A 451 4.19 20.36 -16.10
C TYR A 451 3.26 20.05 -17.26
N TYR A 452 3.42 18.88 -17.87
CA TYR A 452 2.54 18.39 -18.92
C TYR A 452 1.81 17.16 -18.38
N VAL A 453 0.50 17.31 -18.18
CA VAL A 453 -0.39 16.24 -17.74
C VAL A 453 -1.00 15.60 -18.98
N ILE A 454 -0.70 14.32 -19.20
CA ILE A 454 -1.27 13.54 -20.29
C ILE A 454 -2.22 12.52 -19.69
N ALA A 455 -3.51 12.66 -19.99
CA ALA A 455 -4.53 11.69 -19.65
C ALA A 455 -4.80 10.80 -20.87
N ASN A 456 -4.65 9.49 -20.71
CA ASN A 456 -4.93 8.48 -21.73
C ASN A 456 -6.18 7.69 -21.30
N LEU A 457 -7.17 7.60 -22.17
CA LEU A 457 -8.25 6.65 -21.93
C LEU A 457 -7.75 5.25 -22.31
N TYR A 458 -7.47 4.43 -21.32
CA TYR A 458 -6.90 3.10 -21.53
C TYR A 458 -7.99 2.08 -21.89
N ALA A 459 -9.10 2.07 -21.14
CA ALA A 459 -10.20 1.16 -21.37
C ALA A 459 -11.57 1.74 -20.94
N THR A 460 -12.62 1.26 -21.61
CA THR A 460 -14.02 1.42 -21.23
C THR A 460 -14.77 0.10 -21.46
N PRO A 461 -15.90 -0.15 -20.78
CA PRO A 461 -16.60 -1.43 -20.86
C PRO A 461 -17.06 -1.81 -22.28
N ASP A 462 -17.43 -0.82 -23.09
CA ASP A 462 -17.91 -0.97 -24.46
C ASP A 462 -16.86 -0.57 -25.52
N ASN A 463 -15.64 -0.27 -25.08
CA ASN A 463 -14.58 0.34 -25.89
C ASN A 463 -15.01 1.67 -26.56
N GLY A 464 -16.05 2.31 -26.03
CA GLY A 464 -16.61 3.59 -26.48
C GLY A 464 -15.97 4.79 -25.76
N PRO A 465 -16.32 6.03 -26.17
CA PRO A 465 -15.76 7.22 -25.60
C PRO A 465 -16.19 7.45 -24.15
N ALA A 466 -15.27 7.96 -23.33
CA ALA A 466 -15.55 8.36 -21.96
C ALA A 466 -15.07 9.79 -21.68
N SER A 467 -15.70 10.43 -20.69
CA SER A 467 -15.40 11.79 -20.27
C SER A 467 -14.66 11.82 -18.95
N ALA A 468 -13.78 12.81 -18.79
CA ALA A 468 -13.08 13.11 -17.55
C ALA A 468 -12.81 14.61 -17.42
N ARG A 469 -12.31 15.02 -16.25
CA ARG A 469 -11.76 16.35 -15.99
C ARG A 469 -10.29 16.21 -15.63
N ILE A 470 -9.42 16.86 -16.41
CA ILE A 470 -8.02 17.03 -16.01
C ILE A 470 -7.99 18.19 -15.02
N GLN A 471 -7.53 17.92 -13.82
CA GLN A 471 -7.57 18.83 -12.69
C GLN A 471 -6.16 19.20 -12.24
N ALA A 472 -5.97 20.45 -11.86
CA ALA A 472 -4.73 20.93 -11.26
C ALA A 472 -4.99 21.97 -10.18
N VAL A 473 -4.31 21.81 -9.06
CA VAL A 473 -4.32 22.79 -7.97
C VAL A 473 -2.92 22.94 -7.39
N THR A 474 -2.54 24.19 -7.10
CA THR A 474 -1.24 24.56 -6.54
C THR A 474 -1.45 25.35 -5.26
N PHE A 475 -0.75 24.94 -4.20
CA PHE A 475 -0.72 25.64 -2.91
C PHE A 475 0.66 26.27 -2.70
N THR A 476 0.70 27.59 -2.54
CA THR A 476 1.91 28.35 -2.15
C THR A 476 1.97 28.63 -0.65
N GLY A 477 0.87 28.39 0.07
CA GLY A 477 0.68 28.64 1.50
C GLY A 477 -0.81 28.82 1.83
N ASP A 478 -1.12 29.10 3.09
CA ASP A 478 -2.48 29.44 3.50
C ASP A 478 -2.88 30.84 2.99
N ALA A 479 -3.93 30.89 2.17
CA ALA A 479 -4.48 32.12 1.63
C ALA A 479 -5.38 32.88 2.62
N GLY A 480 -5.66 32.32 3.80
CA GLY A 480 -6.53 32.93 4.82
C GLY A 480 -8.02 32.95 4.44
N ASN A 481 -8.40 32.19 3.41
CA ASN A 481 -9.76 32.13 2.86
C ASN A 481 -10.57 30.91 3.34
N LEU A 482 -9.98 30.07 4.20
CA LEU A 482 -10.60 28.93 4.85
C LEU A 482 -10.25 28.93 6.34
N THR A 483 -11.23 28.68 7.19
CA THR A 483 -11.04 28.49 8.63
C THR A 483 -11.87 27.30 9.10
N VAL A 484 -11.48 26.69 10.22
CA VAL A 484 -12.22 25.59 10.85
C VAL A 484 -12.56 26.00 12.27
N ASN A 485 -13.82 25.80 12.69
CA ASN A 485 -14.30 26.12 14.03
C ASN A 485 -15.13 24.97 14.62
N PRO A 486 -14.84 24.47 15.84
CA PRO A 486 -13.74 24.89 16.71
C PRO A 486 -12.36 24.47 16.17
N ASN A 487 -11.34 25.27 16.44
CA ASN A 487 -9.93 24.90 16.26
C ASN A 487 -9.11 25.40 17.47
N PRO A 488 -8.58 24.50 18.32
CA PRO A 488 -8.59 23.04 18.17
C PRO A 488 -9.99 22.41 18.35
N ILE A 489 -10.22 21.25 17.74
CA ILE A 489 -11.42 20.44 17.98
C ILE A 489 -11.26 19.73 19.32
N VAL A 490 -12.28 19.82 20.18
CA VAL A 490 -12.26 19.20 21.52
C VAL A 490 -13.49 18.31 21.67
N ALA A 491 -13.26 17.01 21.80
CA ALA A 491 -14.28 16.02 22.12
C ALA A 491 -13.63 14.79 22.77
N PRO A 492 -14.33 14.06 23.65
CA PRO A 492 -13.77 12.85 24.26
C PRO A 492 -13.39 11.80 23.21
N ASN A 493 -12.34 11.05 23.48
CA ASN A 493 -11.87 9.98 22.60
C ASN A 493 -12.98 8.97 22.30
N GLY A 494 -13.15 8.63 21.01
CA GLY A 494 -14.20 7.74 20.50
C GLY A 494 -15.56 8.41 20.26
N THR A 495 -15.69 9.71 20.55
CA THR A 495 -16.98 10.40 20.41
C THR A 495 -17.10 11.08 19.05
N ALA A 496 -18.26 10.89 18.40
CA ALA A 496 -18.62 11.62 17.20
C ALA A 496 -18.78 13.11 17.53
N THR A 497 -18.19 13.97 16.71
CA THR A 497 -18.23 15.42 16.85
C THR A 497 -18.25 16.08 15.48
N THR A 498 -18.39 17.39 15.46
CA THR A 498 -18.39 18.18 14.22
C THR A 498 -17.46 19.38 14.31
N ALA A 499 -16.99 19.81 13.16
CA ALA A 499 -16.33 21.10 12.99
C ALA A 499 -16.88 21.78 11.74
N THR A 500 -16.95 23.10 11.75
CA THR A 500 -17.46 23.89 10.63
C THR A 500 -16.29 24.47 9.85
N ALA A 501 -16.20 24.11 8.58
CA ALA A 501 -15.35 24.80 7.61
C ALA A 501 -16.07 26.08 7.18
N ASN A 502 -15.42 27.24 7.31
CA ASN A 502 -15.94 28.53 6.86
C ASN A 502 -14.99 29.12 5.83
N TRP A 503 -15.53 29.58 4.70
CA TRP A 503 -14.75 30.22 3.65
C TRP A 503 -15.31 31.60 3.32
N SER A 504 -14.45 32.47 2.79
CA SER A 504 -14.83 33.81 2.37
C SER A 504 -13.89 34.34 1.28
N GLY A 505 -14.34 35.35 0.54
CA GLY A 505 -13.51 36.04 -0.45
C GLY A 505 -13.21 35.23 -1.72
N LEU A 506 -13.97 34.17 -2.00
CA LEU A 506 -13.80 33.37 -3.20
C LEU A 506 -14.54 34.00 -4.40
N ALA A 507 -13.92 33.99 -5.57
CA ALA A 507 -14.62 34.25 -6.83
C ALA A 507 -15.45 33.03 -7.26
N GLU A 508 -16.34 33.18 -8.24
CA GLU A 508 -17.05 32.05 -8.85
C GLU A 508 -16.06 31.01 -9.41
N GLY A 509 -16.29 29.72 -9.14
CA GLY A 509 -15.41 28.63 -9.55
C GLY A 509 -15.30 27.49 -8.55
N SER A 510 -14.44 26.51 -8.88
CA SER A 510 -14.10 25.35 -8.05
C SER A 510 -12.82 25.61 -7.26
N TYR A 511 -12.79 25.17 -6.00
CA TYR A 511 -11.63 25.30 -5.12
C TYR A 511 -11.38 23.99 -4.39
N LEU A 512 -10.09 23.69 -4.16
CA LEU A 512 -9.66 22.58 -3.32
C LEU A 512 -8.84 23.11 -2.15
N GLY A 513 -9.13 22.62 -0.96
CA GLY A 513 -8.43 22.96 0.27
C GLY A 513 -7.91 21.72 0.97
N ARG A 514 -6.79 21.87 1.68
CA ARG A 514 -6.16 20.79 2.44
C ARG A 514 -6.21 21.09 3.92
N LEU A 515 -6.70 20.13 4.69
CA LEU A 515 -6.74 20.20 6.15
C LEU A 515 -5.90 19.07 6.73
N SER A 516 -5.17 19.35 7.81
CA SER A 516 -4.51 18.35 8.63
C SER A 516 -5.10 18.34 10.04
N LEU A 517 -5.47 17.16 10.55
CA LEU A 517 -6.03 17.02 11.90
C LEU A 517 -4.98 16.40 12.82
N GLY A 518 -4.63 17.11 13.88
CA GLY A 518 -3.67 16.67 14.88
C GLY A 518 -2.22 16.67 14.38
N GLY A 519 -1.36 15.94 15.09
CA GLY A 519 0.08 15.87 14.80
C GLY A 519 0.50 14.67 13.95
N ASN A 520 -0.45 13.81 13.60
CA ASN A 520 -0.19 12.44 13.15
C ASN A 520 -0.45 12.20 11.66
N GLY A 521 -0.46 13.27 10.86
CA GLY A 521 -0.54 13.19 9.40
C GLY A 521 -1.92 12.82 8.84
N ILE A 522 -2.98 12.91 9.64
CA ILE A 522 -4.36 12.78 9.14
C ILE A 522 -4.66 13.98 8.26
N LYS A 523 -4.91 13.72 6.97
CA LYS A 523 -5.27 14.74 5.99
C LYS A 523 -6.70 14.51 5.49
N THR A 524 -7.42 15.58 5.24
CA THR A 524 -8.72 15.57 4.56
C THR A 524 -8.78 16.74 3.58
N TRP A 525 -9.54 16.56 2.50
CA TRP A 525 -9.76 17.57 1.47
C TRP A 525 -11.07 18.31 1.70
N VAL A 526 -11.10 19.59 1.34
CA VAL A 526 -12.33 20.40 1.30
C VAL A 526 -12.51 20.92 -0.12
N ASN A 527 -13.54 20.45 -0.81
CA ASN A 527 -13.95 20.94 -2.12
C ASN A 527 -15.03 22.01 -1.91
N VAL A 528 -14.87 23.17 -2.54
CA VAL A 528 -15.88 24.24 -2.54
C VAL A 528 -16.18 24.68 -3.96
N THR A 529 -17.45 24.64 -4.35
CA THR A 529 -17.93 25.24 -5.60
C THR A 529 -18.70 26.52 -5.28
N VAL A 530 -18.28 27.64 -5.86
CA VAL A 530 -18.94 28.94 -5.73
C VAL A 530 -19.67 29.28 -7.02
N GLY A 531 -20.97 29.59 -6.94
CA GLY A 531 -21.80 29.98 -8.09
C GLY A 531 -23.20 29.35 -8.07
N ALA A 532 -23.97 29.56 -9.14
CA ALA A 532 -25.31 28.97 -9.30
C ALA A 532 -25.18 27.44 -9.46
N ALA A 533 -25.43 26.71 -8.37
CA ALA A 533 -25.44 25.25 -8.22
C ALA A 533 -25.10 24.44 -9.49
N ALA A 534 -23.82 24.19 -9.73
CA ALA A 534 -23.43 23.01 -10.49
C ALA A 534 -23.70 21.78 -9.60
N ALA A 535 -24.27 20.73 -10.18
CA ALA A 535 -24.60 19.49 -9.50
C ALA A 535 -23.42 19.00 -8.62
N PRO A 536 -23.69 18.38 -7.45
CA PRO A 536 -22.63 17.87 -6.59
C PRO A 536 -21.69 16.97 -7.41
N ALA A 537 -20.38 17.22 -7.31
CA ALA A 537 -19.38 16.27 -7.80
C ALA A 537 -19.65 14.92 -7.12
N PRO A 538 -19.60 13.79 -7.86
CA PRO A 538 -19.75 12.48 -7.25
C PRO A 538 -18.66 12.31 -6.18
N ALA A 539 -19.05 11.74 -5.04
CA ALA A 539 -18.09 11.34 -4.01
C ALA A 539 -17.14 10.29 -4.62
N GLY A 540 -15.88 10.68 -4.81
CA GLY A 540 -14.78 9.78 -5.17
C GLY A 540 -14.08 9.26 -3.94
#